data_AF-A0A158QCW0-F1
#
_entry.id   AF-A0A158QCW0-F1
#
_cell.length_a   1.000
_cell.length_b   1.000
_cell.length_c   1.000
_cell.angle_alpha   90.00
_cell.angle_beta   90.00
_cell.angle_gamma   90.00
#
_symmetry.space_group_name_H-M   'P 1'
#
loop_
_entity.id
_entity.type
_entity.pdbx_description
1 polymer ?
#
loop_
_entity_poly.entity_id
_entity_poly.type
_entity_poly.pdbx_seq_one_letter_code
_entity_poly.pdbx_strand_id
1 'polypeptide(L)'
;MDSDNPQYSDQRTGVRRPRCARCRNHGLVNLIRGHKRDCPYRDCRCEECILVVERQRIMAAQVALKRKQNAEDREIEAIFPKFI
;
A
#
# COMPACT_ATOMS: atom_id res chain seq x y z
N MET A 1 -11.67 -33.55 -8.87
CA MET A 1 -11.44 -33.30 -7.44
C MET A 1 -9.93 -33.20 -7.28
N ASP A 2 -9.27 -32.05 -7.34
CA ASP A 2 -9.71 -30.66 -7.43
C ASP A 2 -8.77 -29.93 -8.42
N SER A 3 -9.38 -29.43 -9.49
CA SER A 3 -8.70 -28.65 -10.51
C SER A 3 -8.56 -27.20 -10.04
N ASP A 4 -7.48 -26.57 -10.50
CA ASP A 4 -7.35 -25.12 -10.66
C ASP A 4 -7.18 -24.29 -9.37
N ASN A 5 -5.94 -24.24 -8.89
CA ASN A 5 -5.43 -23.16 -8.05
C ASN A 5 -4.71 -22.12 -8.95
N PRO A 6 -5.34 -21.00 -9.36
CA PRO A 6 -4.67 -20.00 -10.17
C PRO A 6 -3.89 -19.04 -9.27
N GLN A 7 -2.69 -19.46 -8.86
CA GLN A 7 -1.67 -18.55 -8.32
C GLN A 7 -1.10 -17.70 -9.47
N TYR A 8 -1.86 -16.73 -9.98
CA TYR A 8 -1.40 -15.88 -11.09
C TYR A 8 -0.31 -14.90 -10.63
N SER A 9 0.93 -15.31 -10.91
CA SER A 9 2.15 -14.51 -10.89
C SER A 9 2.18 -13.55 -12.08
N ASP A 10 1.72 -12.31 -11.88
CA ASP A 10 1.94 -11.23 -12.85
C ASP A 10 3.21 -10.44 -12.48
N GLN A 11 4.38 -10.98 -12.84
CA GLN A 11 5.69 -10.34 -12.67
C GLN A 11 6.27 -9.79 -13.99
N ARG A 12 5.49 -9.79 -15.08
CA ARG A 12 5.98 -9.45 -16.43
C ARG A 12 5.85 -7.96 -16.81
N THR A 13 5.25 -7.16 -15.95
CA THR A 13 5.17 -5.70 -16.11
C THR A 13 5.60 -5.04 -14.81
N GLY A 14 6.54 -4.10 -14.83
CA GLY A 14 7.03 -3.39 -13.63
C GLY A 14 5.97 -2.64 -12.81
N VAL A 15 4.69 -2.70 -13.22
CA VAL A 15 3.54 -2.18 -12.50
C VAL A 15 3.13 -3.15 -11.40
N ARG A 16 3.52 -2.85 -10.16
CA ARG A 16 3.06 -3.61 -8.97
C ARG A 16 1.53 -3.49 -8.87
N ARG A 17 0.83 -4.62 -8.95
CA ARG A 17 -0.61 -4.71 -8.62
C ARG A 17 -0.77 -4.90 -7.10
N PRO A 18 -1.24 -3.89 -6.35
CA PRO A 18 -1.32 -3.99 -4.90
C PRO A 18 -2.39 -5.00 -4.47
N ARG A 19 -2.02 -5.84 -3.49
CA ARG A 19 -2.90 -6.82 -2.86
C ARG A 19 -3.45 -6.31 -1.54
N CYS A 20 -4.61 -6.79 -1.14
CA CYS A 20 -5.19 -6.50 0.17
C CYS A 20 -4.37 -7.16 1.27
N ALA A 21 -3.77 -6.34 2.14
CA ALA A 21 -2.94 -6.82 3.24
C ALA A 21 -3.73 -7.67 4.25
N ARG A 22 -4.99 -7.30 4.54
CA ARG A 22 -5.85 -8.06 5.45
C ARG A 22 -6.16 -9.46 4.92
N CYS A 23 -6.61 -9.56 3.66
CA CYS A 23 -6.83 -10.87 3.03
C CYS A 23 -5.56 -11.73 3.03
N ARG A 24 -4.41 -11.13 2.70
CA ARG A 24 -3.14 -11.84 2.68
C ARG A 24 -2.79 -12.44 4.04
N ASN A 25 -3.07 -11.74 5.14
CA ASN A 25 -2.82 -12.26 6.49
C ASN A 25 -3.68 -13.49 6.84
N HIS A 26 -4.77 -13.72 6.11
CA HIS A 26 -5.68 -14.86 6.28
C HIS A 26 -5.59 -15.88 5.13
N GLY A 27 -4.53 -15.83 4.33
CA GLY A 27 -4.29 -16.79 3.24
C GLY A 27 -5.05 -16.50 1.94
N LEU A 28 -5.84 -15.43 1.86
CA LEU A 28 -6.54 -15.03 0.63
C LEU A 28 -5.76 -13.96 -0.15
N VAL A 29 -5.70 -14.10 -1.46
CA VAL A 29 -5.06 -13.12 -2.34
C VAL A 29 -6.12 -12.38 -3.15
N ASN A 30 -6.47 -11.18 -2.67
CA ASN A 30 -7.39 -10.28 -3.36
C ASN A 30 -6.67 -9.00 -3.79
N LEU A 31 -6.97 -8.50 -4.99
CA LEU A 31 -6.51 -7.19 -5.43
C LEU A 31 -7.22 -6.10 -4.64
N ILE A 32 -6.51 -5.07 -4.17
CA ILE A 32 -7.14 -4.04 -3.32
C ILE A 32 -8.06 -3.10 -4.11
N ARG A 33 -7.89 -3.02 -5.44
CA ARG A 33 -8.73 -2.18 -6.32
C ARG A 33 -10.16 -2.72 -6.27
N GLY A 34 -11.10 -1.91 -5.77
CA GLY A 34 -12.52 -2.29 -5.58
C GLY A 34 -12.82 -3.08 -4.29
N HIS A 35 -11.85 -3.84 -3.77
CA HIS A 35 -12.05 -4.80 -2.69
C HIS A 35 -12.23 -4.22 -1.27
N LYS A 36 -12.03 -2.92 -1.05
CA LYS A 36 -12.04 -2.34 0.31
C LYS A 36 -13.35 -2.59 1.07
N ARG A 37 -14.50 -2.49 0.38
CA ARG A 37 -15.83 -2.65 1.00
C ARG A 37 -16.23 -4.12 1.15
N ASP A 38 -15.81 -4.94 0.20
CA ASP A 38 -16.15 -6.38 0.13
C ASP A 38 -15.11 -7.27 0.83
N CYS A 39 -14.18 -6.66 1.57
CA CYS A 39 -13.14 -7.40 2.27
C CYS A 39 -13.76 -8.20 3.43
N PRO A 40 -13.68 -9.54 3.42
CA PRO A 40 -14.25 -10.37 4.48
C PRO A 40 -13.59 -10.12 5.83
N TYR A 41 -12.36 -9.61 5.83
CA TYR A 41 -11.58 -9.31 7.04
C TYR A 41 -11.52 -7.80 7.34
N ARG A 42 -12.39 -6.99 6.74
CA ARG A 42 -12.40 -5.52 6.88
C ARG A 42 -12.36 -5.07 8.35
N ASP A 43 -13.05 -5.80 9.22
CA ASP A 43 -13.18 -5.47 10.65
C ASP A 43 -12.47 -6.49 11.56
N CYS A 44 -11.63 -7.37 10.99
CA CYS A 44 -10.81 -8.31 11.77
C CYS A 44 -9.86 -7.58 12.73
N ARG A 45 -9.68 -8.17 13.93
CA ARG A 45 -8.84 -7.67 15.02
C ARG A 45 -7.81 -8.70 15.52
N CYS A 46 -7.42 -9.67 14.69
CA CYS A 46 -6.27 -10.53 15.02
C CYS A 46 -4.98 -9.70 15.05
N GLU A 47 -3.95 -10.23 15.72
CA GLU A 47 -2.65 -9.57 15.88
C GLU A 47 -2.05 -9.10 14.55
N GLU A 48 -2.01 -9.98 13.55
CA GLU A 48 -1.53 -9.66 12.19
C GLU A 48 -2.28 -8.49 11.54
N CYS A 49 -3.60 -8.41 11.71
CA CYS A 49 -4.42 -7.32 11.16
C CYS A 49 -4.22 -6.01 11.94
N ILE A 50 -4.02 -6.06 13.26
CA ILE A 50 -3.68 -4.89 14.07
C ILE A 50 -2.33 -4.32 13.62
N LEU A 51 -1.32 -5.17 13.40
CA LEU A 51 -0.01 -4.76 12.91
C LEU A 51 -0.09 -4.08 11.53
N VAL A 52 -0.95 -4.56 10.63
CA VAL A 52 -1.19 -3.90 9.34
C VAL A 52 -1.77 -2.50 9.52
N VAL A 53 -2.73 -2.31 10.42
CA VAL A 53 -3.34 -1.00 10.69
C VAL A 53 -2.29 -0.03 11.25
N GLU A 54 -1.49 -0.47 12.22
CA GLU A 54 -0.47 0.38 12.82
C GLU A 54 0.61 0.76 11.80
N ARG A 55 1.06 -0.20 10.98
CA ARG A 55 1.99 0.07 9.87
C ARG A 55 1.43 1.11 8.90
N GLN A 56 0.16 1.01 8.54
CA GLN A 56 -0.48 1.98 7.65
C GLN A 56 -0.53 3.39 8.27
N ARG A 57 -0.80 3.49 9.57
CA ARG A 57 -0.76 4.76 10.31
C ARG A 57 0.64 5.40 10.24
N ILE A 58 1.68 4.63 10.54
CA ILE A 58 3.08 5.10 10.47
C ILE A 58 3.44 5.53 9.05
N MET A 59 3.14 4.71 8.04
CA MET A 59 3.42 5.04 6.64
C MET A 59 2.67 6.30 6.18
N ALA A 60 1.42 6.49 6.60
CA ALA A 60 0.67 7.70 6.28
C ALA A 60 1.34 8.95 6.87
N ALA A 61 1.81 8.89 8.12
CA ALA A 61 2.55 9.97 8.76
C ALA A 61 3.87 10.26 8.04
N GLN A 62 4.64 9.23 7.70
CA GLN A 62 5.90 9.36 6.96
C GLN A 62 5.69 9.96 5.56
N VAL A 63 4.66 9.51 4.83
CA VAL A 63 4.33 10.05 3.51
C VAL A 63 3.90 11.51 3.62
N ALA A 64 3.13 11.88 4.64
CA ALA A 64 2.75 13.27 4.88
C ALA A 64 3.97 14.16 5.16
N LEU A 65 4.89 13.70 6.03
CA LEU A 65 6.13 14.42 6.32
C LEU A 65 6.98 14.62 5.07
N LYS A 66 7.22 13.54 4.31
CA LYS A 66 8.01 13.60 3.08
C LYS A 66 7.37 14.51 2.02
N ARG A 67 6.05 14.54 1.92
CA ARG A 67 5.34 15.47 1.02
C ARG A 67 5.55 16.93 1.42
N LYS A 68 5.59 17.24 2.71
CA LYS A 68 5.91 18.59 3.21
C LYS A 68 7.33 18.98 2.87
N GLN A 69 8.31 18.14 3.20
CA GLN A 69 9.72 18.37 2.89
C GLN A 69 9.94 18.60 1.39
N ASN A 70 9.37 17.75 0.54
CA ASN A 70 9.47 17.92 -0.91
C ASN A 70 8.79 19.19 -1.42
N ALA A 71 7.78 19.73 -0.73
CA ALA A 71 7.14 20.98 -1.10
C ALA A 71 8.02 22.17 -0.69
N GLU A 72 8.54 22.16 0.53
CA GLU A 72 9.51 23.14 1.05
C GLU A 72 10.77 23.19 0.18
N ASP A 73 11.33 22.03 -0.21
CA ASP A 73 12.49 21.94 -1.09
C ASP A 73 12.22 22.59 -2.46
N ARG A 74 11.03 22.38 -3.02
CA ARG A 74 10.62 23.01 -4.30
C ARG A 74 10.45 24.51 -4.18
N GLU A 75 9.94 24.99 -3.06
CA GLU A 75 9.83 26.42 -2.76
C GLU A 75 11.23 27.05 -2.64
N ILE A 76 12.15 26.39 -1.94
CA ILE A 76 13.55 26.83 -1.83
C ILE A 76 14.22 26.86 -3.20
N GLU A 77 14.05 25.81 -4.03
CA GLU A 77 14.59 25.76 -5.40
C GLU A 77 13.98 26.84 -6.31
N ALA A 78 12.73 27.25 -6.08
CA ALA A 78 12.10 28.35 -6.81
C ALA A 78 12.62 29.73 -6.39
N ILE A 79 12.98 29.90 -5.11
CA ILE A 79 13.52 31.16 -4.57
C ILE A 79 15.01 31.32 -4.90
N PHE A 80 15.77 30.24 -4.79
CA PHE A 80 17.21 30.19 -5.08
C PHE A 80 17.45 29.18 -6.20
N PRO A 81 17.15 29.55 -7.47
CA PRO A 81 17.51 28.71 -8.58
C PRO A 81 19.02 28.47 -8.54
N LYS A 82 19.42 27.20 -8.55
CA LYS A 82 20.83 26.81 -8.59
C LYS A 82 21.46 27.48 -9.82
N PHE A 83 22.26 28.52 -9.60
CA PHE A 83 23.11 29.10 -10.63
C PHE A 83 24.15 28.04 -11.00
N ILE A 84 23.97 27.43 -12.18
CA ILE A 84 25.04 26.76 -12.91
C ILE A 84 25.76 27.82 -13.72
#